data_AF-A0A967KS23-F1
#
_entry.id   AF-A0A967KS23-F1
#
_cell.length_a   1.000
_cell.length_b   1.000
_cell.length_c   1.000
_cell.angle_alpha   90.00
_cell.angle_beta   90.00
_cell.angle_gamma   90.00
#
_symmetry.space_group_name_H-M   'P 1'
#
loop_
_entity.id
_entity.type
_entity.pdbx_description
1 polymer ?
#
loop_
_entity_poly.entity_id
_entity_poly.type
_entity_poly.pdbx_seq_one_letter_code
_entity_poly.pdbx_strand_id
1 'polypeptide(L)'
;MQDNGRSNKTRETETKEKYSYISLLRHAAEQFIVRRATKDDPEGRSIIAGYHWFTDWGRDTMISLPGLTLATGKVKLAEKILRTYAQYVDRGMIPNRFPDLGETPEYNTVDATLWFFIAIDKYIQKSGDLKLLQDLYPVLESIIDWHIRGTRY
;
A
#
# COMPACT_ATOMS: atom_id res chain seq x y z
N MET A 1 50.79 18.75 26.12
CA MET A 1 49.40 18.45 26.51
C MET A 1 48.55 19.69 26.26
N GLN A 2 47.62 19.64 25.30
CA GLN A 2 46.24 20.15 25.46
C GLN A 2 45.44 19.89 24.17
N ASP A 3 44.65 18.82 24.26
CA ASP A 3 43.31 18.58 23.72
C ASP A 3 42.88 19.28 22.40
N ASN A 4 43.28 18.69 21.26
CA ASN A 4 42.60 18.90 19.96
C ASN A 4 41.63 17.75 19.63
N GLY A 5 41.27 16.91 20.62
CA GLY A 5 40.54 15.66 20.41
C GLY A 5 39.02 15.74 20.59
N ARG A 6 38.52 16.84 21.17
CA ARG A 6 37.09 16.97 21.52
C ARG A 6 36.19 17.53 20.42
N SER A 7 36.73 18.24 19.41
CA SER A 7 35.90 18.93 18.41
C SER A 7 35.50 18.09 17.18
N ASN A 8 36.25 17.04 16.83
CA ASN A 8 35.91 16.16 15.71
C ASN A 8 34.96 15.02 16.11
N LYS A 9 35.02 14.59 17.37
CA LYS A 9 34.22 13.46 17.87
C LYS A 9 32.71 13.78 17.90
N THR A 10 32.35 15.01 18.25
CA THR A 10 30.96 15.49 18.34
C THR A 10 30.30 15.69 16.97
N ARG A 11 31.06 16.19 15.98
CA ARG A 11 30.57 16.38 14.59
C ARG A 11 30.38 15.06 13.83
N GLU A 12 31.20 14.05 14.09
CA GLU A 12 31.07 12.69 13.52
C GLU A 12 29.95 11.87 14.17
N THR A 13 29.66 12.08 15.46
CA THR A 13 28.52 11.43 16.14
C THR A 13 27.17 12.04 15.72
N GLU A 14 27.09 13.36 15.54
CA GLU A 14 25.88 14.07 15.06
C GLU A 14 25.55 13.76 13.58
N THR A 15 26.54 13.41 12.76
CA THR A 15 26.33 12.99 11.36
C THR A 15 25.98 11.51 11.23
N LYS A 16 26.38 10.67 12.20
CA LYS A 16 26.04 9.23 12.26
C LYS A 16 24.64 8.94 12.83
N GLU A 17 24.13 9.71 13.80
CA GLU A 17 22.73 9.62 14.24
C GLU A 17 21.72 9.98 13.14
N LYS A 18 22.21 10.65 12.09
CA LYS A 18 21.44 11.36 11.06
C LYS A 18 21.36 10.62 9.72
N TYR A 19 21.68 9.33 9.65
CA TYR A 19 20.86 8.44 8.82
C TYR A 19 19.51 8.33 9.52
N SER A 20 18.71 9.40 9.37
CA SER A 20 17.48 9.65 10.11
C SER A 20 16.65 8.37 10.24
N TYR A 21 16.00 8.14 11.38
CA TYR A 21 14.99 7.08 11.53
C TYR A 21 13.99 7.08 10.36
N ILE A 22 13.71 8.25 9.78
CA ILE A 22 12.89 8.40 8.57
C ILE A 22 13.54 7.72 7.35
N SER A 23 14.85 7.89 7.15
CA SER A 23 15.61 7.21 6.09
C SER A 23 15.61 5.70 6.28
N LEU A 24 15.79 5.21 7.51
CA LEU A 24 15.71 3.78 7.84
C LEU A 24 14.31 3.23 7.56
N LEU A 25 13.26 3.90 8.04
CA LEU A 25 11.87 3.51 7.77
C LEU A 25 11.56 3.52 6.28
N ARG A 26 12.05 4.51 5.53
CA ARG A 26 11.86 4.59 4.08
C ARG A 26 12.55 3.45 3.35
N HIS A 27 13.76 3.05 3.76
CA HIS A 27 14.45 1.90 3.18
C HIS A 27 13.76 0.59 3.53
N ALA A 28 13.33 0.42 4.78
CA ALA A 28 12.56 -0.75 5.21
C ALA A 28 11.24 -0.87 4.44
N ALA A 29 10.54 0.24 4.20
CA ALA A 29 9.30 0.30 3.44
C ALA A 29 9.41 -0.30 2.02
N GLU A 30 10.59 -0.23 1.40
CA GLU A 30 10.79 -0.77 0.05
C GLU A 30 10.70 -2.29 0.02
N GLN A 31 11.03 -2.96 1.13
CA GLN A 31 11.02 -4.42 1.25
C GLN A 31 9.59 -4.98 1.18
N PHE A 32 8.58 -4.17 1.53
CA PHE A 32 7.19 -4.60 1.53
C PHE A 32 6.51 -4.46 0.16
N ILE A 33 7.14 -3.75 -0.78
CA ILE A 33 6.61 -3.60 -2.15
C ILE A 33 7.01 -4.80 -2.99
N VAL A 34 6.02 -5.59 -3.40
CA VAL A 34 6.25 -6.82 -4.18
C VAL A 34 5.60 -6.75 -5.57
N ARG A 35 6.06 -7.61 -6.47
CA ARG A 35 5.39 -7.84 -7.76
C ARG A 35 4.19 -8.75 -7.54
N ARG A 36 3.07 -8.39 -8.14
CA ARG A 36 1.82 -9.17 -8.19
C ARG A 36 1.31 -9.14 -9.61
N ALA A 37 1.79 -10.07 -10.44
CA ALA A 37 1.26 -10.23 -11.78
C ALA A 37 -0.22 -10.60 -11.69
N THR A 38 -1.05 -9.87 -12.42
CA THR A 38 -2.47 -10.15 -12.60
C THR A 38 -2.69 -10.64 -14.02
N LYS A 39 -3.91 -11.12 -14.33
CA LYS A 39 -4.25 -11.53 -15.69
C LYS A 39 -4.08 -10.39 -16.71
N ASP A 40 -4.40 -9.17 -16.29
CA ASP A 40 -4.46 -8.00 -17.16
C ASP A 40 -3.24 -7.06 -17.02
N ASP A 41 -2.44 -7.22 -15.96
CA ASP A 41 -1.22 -6.46 -15.70
C ASP A 41 -0.10 -7.38 -15.17
N PRO A 42 0.82 -7.84 -16.04
CA PRO A 42 1.93 -8.71 -15.64
C PRO A 42 2.95 -7.99 -14.73
N GLU A 43 2.95 -6.66 -14.72
CA GLU A 43 3.86 -5.84 -13.92
C GLU A 43 3.16 -5.31 -12.64
N GLY A 44 1.99 -5.84 -12.30
CA GLY A 44 1.19 -5.45 -11.13
C GLY A 44 1.99 -5.43 -9.83
N ARG A 45 1.51 -4.64 -8.87
CA ARG A 45 2.23 -4.37 -7.62
C ARG A 45 1.32 -4.54 -6.43
N SER A 46 1.89 -5.00 -5.32
CA SER A 46 1.18 -5.19 -4.06
C SER A 46 2.07 -4.85 -2.88
N ILE A 47 1.47 -4.86 -1.68
CA ILE A 47 2.15 -4.67 -0.40
C ILE A 47 1.96 -5.95 0.41
N ILE A 48 3.05 -6.61 0.81
CA ILE A 48 2.95 -7.72 1.76
C ILE A 48 2.70 -7.18 3.17
N ALA A 49 1.93 -7.91 3.99
CA ALA A 49 1.64 -7.46 5.35
C ALA A 49 2.82 -7.68 6.31
N GLY A 50 3.73 -8.60 6.02
CA GLY A 50 4.88 -8.86 6.87
C GLY A 50 5.69 -10.11 6.54
N TYR A 51 7.00 -10.01 6.66
CA TYR A 51 7.86 -11.19 6.57
C TYR A 51 7.82 -12.03 7.86
N HIS A 52 7.95 -13.35 7.79
CA HIS A 52 8.11 -14.18 6.59
C HIS A 52 6.88 -15.03 6.24
N TRP A 53 5.78 -14.90 6.99
CA TRP A 53 4.59 -15.74 6.85
C TRP A 53 3.38 -15.03 6.26
N PHE A 54 3.37 -13.69 6.18
CA PHE A 54 2.22 -12.99 5.64
C PHE A 54 2.39 -12.72 4.15
N THR A 55 1.31 -12.92 3.41
CA THR A 55 1.18 -12.49 2.02
C THR A 55 0.65 -11.06 1.97
N ASP A 56 0.19 -10.60 0.83
CA ASP A 56 -0.51 -9.34 0.67
C ASP A 56 -1.97 -9.43 1.07
N TRP A 57 -2.32 -8.66 2.08
CA TRP A 57 -3.63 -8.67 2.70
C TRP A 57 -4.35 -7.37 2.36
N GLY A 58 -5.61 -7.46 1.89
CA GLY A 58 -6.33 -6.28 1.41
C GLY A 58 -6.41 -5.15 2.42
N ARG A 59 -6.76 -5.48 3.67
CA ARG A 59 -6.81 -4.49 4.75
C ARG A 59 -5.45 -3.81 4.97
N ASP A 60 -4.43 -4.60 5.21
CA ASP A 60 -3.07 -4.14 5.53
C ASP A 60 -2.48 -3.31 4.40
N THR A 61 -2.68 -3.72 3.15
CA THR A 61 -2.27 -2.96 1.97
C THR A 61 -2.95 -1.59 1.94
N MET A 62 -4.27 -1.52 2.13
CA MET A 62 -4.99 -0.24 2.02
C MET A 62 -4.65 0.72 3.16
N ILE A 63 -4.43 0.21 4.37
CA ILE A 63 -3.97 1.02 5.51
C ILE A 63 -2.56 1.56 5.27
N SER A 64 -1.64 0.71 4.79
CA SER A 64 -0.22 1.05 4.68
C SER A 64 0.13 1.83 3.41
N LEU A 65 -0.66 1.72 2.34
CA LEU A 65 -0.40 2.31 1.03
C LEU A 65 -0.04 3.80 1.10
N PRO A 66 -0.77 4.69 1.81
CA PRO A 66 -0.40 6.09 1.89
C PRO A 66 0.99 6.33 2.50
N GLY A 67 1.36 5.57 3.52
CA GLY A 67 2.66 5.69 4.18
C GLY A 67 3.80 5.15 3.32
N LEU A 68 3.63 3.96 2.73
CA LEU A 68 4.69 3.31 1.97
C LEU A 68 4.92 3.94 0.59
N THR A 69 3.90 4.59 0.03
CA THR A 69 3.98 5.15 -1.33
C THR A 69 3.83 6.68 -1.36
N LEU A 70 2.72 7.24 -0.90
CA LEU A 70 2.40 8.66 -1.06
C LEU A 70 3.33 9.56 -0.24
N ALA A 71 3.61 9.18 1.01
CA ALA A 71 4.53 9.92 1.88
C ALA A 71 5.99 9.87 1.35
N THR A 72 6.33 8.87 0.54
CA THR A 72 7.67 8.70 -0.06
C THR A 72 7.75 9.22 -1.51
N GLY A 73 6.68 9.83 -2.02
CA GLY A 73 6.60 10.39 -3.38
C GLY A 73 6.36 9.37 -4.50
N LYS A 74 6.13 8.10 -4.17
CA LYS A 74 5.92 7.00 -5.11
C LYS A 74 4.47 6.94 -5.61
N VAL A 75 3.94 8.06 -6.11
CA VAL A 75 2.52 8.20 -6.51
C VAL A 75 2.12 7.19 -7.60
N LYS A 76 2.96 6.98 -8.63
CA LYS A 76 2.67 6.00 -9.68
C LYS A 76 2.64 4.55 -9.19
N LEU A 77 3.39 4.23 -8.14
CA LEU A 77 3.31 2.92 -7.50
C LEU A 77 1.99 2.75 -6.75
N ALA A 78 1.54 3.81 -6.05
CA ALA A 78 0.24 3.82 -5.38
C ALA A 78 -0.90 3.58 -6.38
N GLU A 79 -0.89 4.30 -7.50
CA GLU A 79 -1.85 4.12 -8.60
C GLU A 79 -1.89 2.65 -9.05
N LYS A 80 -0.71 2.06 -9.26
CA LYS A 80 -0.58 0.69 -9.72
C LYS A 80 -1.17 -0.32 -8.75
N ILE A 81 -0.88 -0.19 -7.45
CA ILE A 81 -1.44 -1.06 -6.41
C ILE A 81 -2.97 -0.91 -6.35
N LEU A 82 -3.49 0.32 -6.40
CA LEU A 82 -4.94 0.54 -6.38
C LEU A 82 -5.64 -0.14 -7.57
N ARG A 83 -5.08 -0.04 -8.77
CA ARG A 83 -5.58 -0.73 -9.97
C ARG A 83 -5.46 -2.25 -9.84
N THR A 84 -4.36 -2.77 -9.29
CA THR A 84 -4.19 -4.20 -9.02
C THR A 84 -5.33 -4.71 -8.14
N TYR A 85 -5.65 -4.04 -7.03
CA TYR A 85 -6.71 -4.50 -6.12
C TYR A 85 -8.12 -4.33 -6.68
N ALA A 86 -8.37 -3.29 -7.49
CA ALA A 86 -9.66 -3.08 -8.14
C ALA A 86 -10.09 -4.27 -9.02
N GLN A 87 -9.15 -4.95 -9.66
CA GLN A 87 -9.43 -6.13 -10.51
C GLN A 87 -9.96 -7.33 -9.72
N TYR A 88 -9.75 -7.37 -8.41
CA TYR A 88 -10.17 -8.47 -7.54
C TYR A 88 -11.39 -8.10 -6.69
N VAL A 89 -12.06 -7.00 -6.98
CA VAL A 89 -13.32 -6.69 -6.31
C VAL A 89 -14.36 -7.72 -6.72
N ASP A 90 -14.93 -8.42 -5.75
CA ASP A 90 -16.02 -9.37 -5.92
C ASP A 90 -17.08 -9.15 -4.84
N ARG A 91 -18.33 -8.98 -5.27
CA ARG A 91 -19.50 -8.82 -4.39
C ARG A 91 -19.30 -7.79 -3.26
N GLY A 92 -18.66 -6.67 -3.58
CA GLY A 92 -18.39 -5.59 -2.64
C GLY A 92 -17.23 -5.83 -1.69
N MET A 93 -16.36 -6.80 -1.97
CA MET A 93 -15.16 -7.09 -1.17
C MET A 93 -13.90 -7.11 -2.04
N ILE A 94 -12.78 -6.66 -1.49
CA ILE A 94 -11.44 -7.04 -1.98
C ILE A 94 -10.94 -8.24 -1.16
N PRO A 95 -10.02 -9.06 -1.68
CA PRO A 95 -9.52 -10.22 -0.95
C PRO A 95 -8.81 -9.78 0.33
N ASN A 96 -9.12 -10.45 1.44
CA ASN A 96 -8.36 -10.31 2.67
C ASN A 96 -6.99 -10.96 2.54
N ARG A 97 -6.91 -12.12 1.89
CA ARG A 97 -5.65 -12.79 1.56
C ARG A 97 -5.62 -13.01 0.06
N PHE A 98 -4.59 -12.47 -0.58
CA PHE A 98 -4.27 -12.87 -1.93
C PHE A 98 -3.56 -14.23 -1.90
N PRO A 99 -4.10 -15.21 -2.60
CA PRO A 99 -3.53 -16.55 -2.65
C PRO A 99 -2.22 -16.55 -3.44
N ASP A 100 -1.33 -17.48 -3.10
CA ASP A 100 -0.28 -17.89 -4.02
C ASP A 100 -0.88 -18.64 -5.23
N LEU A 101 -0.14 -18.72 -6.34
CA LEU A 101 -0.60 -19.31 -7.61
C LEU A 101 -1.37 -20.63 -7.40
N GLY A 102 -2.68 -20.60 -7.66
CA GLY A 102 -3.57 -21.78 -7.62
C GLY A 102 -4.52 -21.85 -6.43
N GLU A 103 -4.38 -21.00 -5.42
CA GLU A 103 -5.33 -20.92 -4.29
C GLU A 103 -6.48 -19.93 -4.58
N THR A 104 -7.61 -20.09 -3.86
CA THR A 104 -8.79 -19.23 -4.01
C THR A 104 -8.68 -17.98 -3.13
N PRO A 105 -8.98 -16.76 -3.62
CA PRO A 105 -8.91 -15.58 -2.79
C PRO A 105 -9.94 -15.60 -1.66
N GLU A 106 -9.51 -15.15 -0.48
CA GLU A 106 -10.36 -15.15 0.71
C GLU A 106 -11.10 -13.82 0.84
N TYR A 107 -12.42 -13.85 0.68
CA TYR A 107 -13.30 -12.68 0.80
C TYR A 107 -14.05 -12.72 2.12
N ASN A 108 -13.34 -12.48 3.22
CA ASN A 108 -13.89 -12.50 4.59
C ASN A 108 -13.68 -11.16 5.33
N THR A 109 -13.48 -10.08 4.58
CA THR A 109 -13.18 -8.75 5.12
C THR A 109 -14.04 -7.69 4.43
N VAL A 110 -15.02 -7.14 5.16
CA VAL A 110 -15.88 -6.08 4.61
C VAL A 110 -15.17 -4.72 4.65
N ASP A 111 -14.41 -4.47 5.71
CA ASP A 111 -13.76 -3.19 5.98
C ASP A 111 -12.59 -2.90 5.05
N ALA A 112 -11.97 -3.92 4.43
CA ALA A 112 -10.87 -3.68 3.50
C ALA A 112 -11.29 -2.81 2.31
N THR A 113 -12.53 -2.93 1.84
CA THR A 113 -13.04 -2.03 0.78
C THR A 113 -13.27 -0.62 1.30
N LEU A 114 -13.71 -0.45 2.55
CA LEU A 114 -13.82 0.89 3.17
C LEU A 114 -12.44 1.55 3.27
N TRP A 115 -11.41 0.79 3.61
CA TRP A 115 -10.02 1.27 3.55
C TRP A 115 -9.56 1.57 2.12
N PHE A 116 -10.04 0.82 1.12
CA PHE A 116 -9.77 1.11 -0.29
C PHE A 116 -10.32 2.48 -0.72
N PHE A 117 -11.54 2.85 -0.30
CA PHE A 117 -12.07 4.21 -0.50
C PHE A 117 -11.15 5.27 0.12
N ILE A 118 -10.70 5.05 1.37
CA ILE A 118 -9.79 5.98 2.04
C ILE A 118 -8.46 6.07 1.28
N ALA A 119 -7.90 4.96 0.82
CA ALA A 119 -6.64 4.94 0.08
C ALA A 119 -6.74 5.72 -1.25
N ILE A 120 -7.87 5.58 -1.97
CA ILE A 120 -8.15 6.35 -3.20
C ILE A 120 -8.30 7.83 -2.89
N ASP A 121 -9.05 8.20 -1.84
CA ASP A 121 -9.19 9.59 -1.41
C ASP A 121 -7.83 10.23 -1.08
N LYS A 122 -6.98 9.53 -0.30
CA LYS A 122 -5.61 9.97 0.00
C LYS A 122 -4.75 10.09 -1.25
N TYR A 123 -4.89 9.16 -2.20
CA TYR A 123 -4.21 9.25 -3.49
C TYR A 123 -4.61 10.51 -4.25
N ILE A 124 -5.91 10.77 -4.40
CA ILE A 124 -6.44 11.93 -5.13
C ILE A 124 -6.01 13.23 -4.46
N GLN A 125 -6.11 13.34 -3.14
CA GLN A 125 -5.65 14.51 -2.39
C GLN A 125 -4.15 14.78 -2.62
N LYS A 126 -3.34 13.72 -2.78
CA LYS A 126 -1.90 13.85 -3.02
C LYS A 126 -1.54 14.15 -4.47
N SER A 127 -2.24 13.54 -5.43
CA SER A 127 -1.86 13.53 -6.85
C SER A 127 -2.65 14.52 -7.71
N GLY A 128 -3.87 14.86 -7.31
CA GLY A 128 -4.85 15.56 -8.15
C GLY A 128 -5.37 14.74 -9.35
N ASP A 129 -5.03 13.44 -9.43
CA ASP A 129 -5.37 12.58 -10.56
C ASP A 129 -6.83 12.09 -10.47
N LEU A 130 -7.73 12.90 -11.03
CA LEU A 130 -9.14 12.55 -11.19
C LEU A 130 -9.39 11.51 -12.28
N LYS A 131 -8.41 11.23 -13.14
CA LYS A 131 -8.57 10.21 -14.19
C LYS A 131 -8.59 8.82 -13.56
N LEU A 132 -7.73 8.55 -12.58
CA LEU A 132 -7.82 7.32 -11.79
C LEU A 132 -9.20 7.17 -11.15
N LEU A 133 -9.74 8.23 -10.54
CA LEU A 133 -11.06 8.18 -9.93
C LEU A 133 -12.15 7.83 -10.95
N GLN A 134 -12.14 8.47 -12.11
CA GLN A 134 -13.10 8.18 -13.19
C GLN A 134 -13.01 6.72 -13.64
N ASP A 135 -11.79 6.19 -13.79
CA ASP A 135 -11.58 4.81 -14.21
C ASP A 135 -12.06 3.80 -13.14
N LEU A 136 -11.89 4.13 -11.85
CA LEU A 136 -12.28 3.26 -10.74
C LEU A 136 -13.73 3.45 -10.28
N TYR A 137 -14.40 4.53 -10.72
CA TYR A 137 -15.74 4.89 -10.26
C TYR A 137 -16.77 3.75 -10.41
N PRO A 138 -16.84 3.01 -11.54
CA PRO A 138 -17.78 1.90 -11.67
C PRO A 138 -17.54 0.79 -10.64
N VAL A 139 -16.28 0.56 -10.24
CA VAL A 139 -15.93 -0.42 -9.21
C VAL A 139 -16.39 0.07 -7.83
N LEU A 140 -16.17 1.35 -7.53
CA LEU A 140 -16.60 1.97 -6.27
C LEU A 140 -18.13 1.98 -6.11
N GLU A 141 -18.86 2.30 -7.18
CA GLU A 141 -20.33 2.24 -7.21
C GLU A 141 -20.82 0.81 -6.95
N SER A 142 -20.24 -0.18 -7.64
CA SER A 142 -20.55 -1.60 -7.42
C SER A 142 -20.31 -2.03 -5.96
N ILE A 143 -19.23 -1.56 -5.32
CA ILE A 143 -18.97 -1.87 -3.91
C ILE A 143 -20.09 -1.36 -3.00
N ILE A 144 -20.53 -0.11 -3.21
CA ILE A 144 -21.63 0.50 -2.43
C ILE A 144 -22.92 -0.29 -2.62
N ASP A 145 -23.25 -0.64 -3.86
CA ASP A 145 -24.43 -1.43 -4.19
C ASP A 145 -24.45 -2.76 -3.45
N TRP A 146 -23.32 -3.47 -3.39
CA TRP A 146 -23.21 -4.73 -2.66
C TRP A 146 -23.29 -4.55 -1.14
N HIS A 147 -22.76 -3.45 -0.60
CA HIS A 147 -22.92 -3.15 0.83
C HIS A 147 -24.37 -2.91 1.21
N ILE A 148 -25.16 -2.27 0.34
CA ILE A 148 -26.59 -2.01 0.57
C ILE A 148 -27.41 -3.30 0.45
N ARG A 149 -27.15 -4.12 -0.58
CA ARG A 149 -27.90 -5.36 -0.85
C ARG A 149 -27.61 -6.48 0.15
N GLY A 150 -26.47 -6.40 0.84
CA GLY A 150 -25.88 -7.51 1.59
C GLY A 150 -24.77 -8.16 0.76
N THR A 151 -23.60 -8.31 1.39
CA THR A 151 -22.41 -8.86 0.75
C THR A 151 -22.43 -10.41 0.77
N ARG A 152 -21.28 -11.07 0.63
CA ARG A 152 -21.14 -12.54 0.55
C ARG A 152 -21.78 -13.35 1.69
N TYR A 153 -21.94 -12.76 2.88
CA TYR A 153 -22.46 -13.41 4.08
C TYR A 153 -23.39 -12.46 4.84
#